data_AF-A0A4E0RYK3-F1
#
_entry.id   AF-A0A4E0RYK3-F1
#
_cell.length_a   1.000
_cell.length_b   1.000
_cell.length_c   1.000
_cell.angle_alpha   90.00
_cell.angle_beta   90.00
_cell.angle_gamma   90.00
#
_symmetry.space_group_name_H-M   'P 1'
#
loop_
_entity.id
_entity.type
_entity.pdbx_description
1 polymer ?
#
loop_
_entity_poly.entity_id
_entity_poly.type
_entity_poly.pdbx_seq_one_letter_code
_entity_poly.pdbx_strand_id
1 'polypeptide(L)'
;MQSISSGTDAGLLEADEALARELARHKNETIRREKISQKIRNESSELRELRSKLREAYVAKTQLAQVAEKRALVFDQMCIRYKINETYRWEPYFSHSYVSPKQLCSFKYQVEEAQSTRLLIESMVDEKSMLAEEEHHRLLKQEKLRCQLDLQLREQEQARKQAYEEFLQDKRRIEAVVASVQEEDKRERERCREQKEFAKRIIEEHYADQLAYQEAEKEKLRNEEIAIQAYQLEKETVQTAAAEEKKSRQQAAERLQERLGAELLQKEAIRRELEEVRQTLLLEEEAAKYREEEKCAEERRRQNQLRLQEEYKKQLCLKKEKLELEKLEDRRIRDMLLDQFRMEEEKAQNEAQIRAQKRAEHIAATRQLLLDRRTRLEADLQQAKDELSRESERKREEQRIMEEERARLLRDHVPELVGYLPRGVFRSKEEMEVFVGSMGNRKT
;
A
#
# COMPACT_ATOMS: atom_id res chain seq x y z
N MET A 1 17.80 0.90 -26.27
CA MET A 1 17.88 1.91 -25.18
C MET A 1 16.80 2.96 -25.42
N GLN A 2 16.33 3.65 -24.36
CA GLN A 2 15.25 4.67 -24.32
C GLN A 2 13.83 4.15 -24.01
N SER A 3 13.49 4.00 -22.71
CA SER A 3 12.09 3.93 -22.22
C SER A 3 11.92 3.93 -20.68
N ILE A 4 12.84 4.55 -19.90
CA ILE A 4 12.77 4.55 -18.41
C ILE A 4 12.78 5.95 -17.77
N SER A 5 13.29 7.00 -18.45
CA SER A 5 13.44 8.34 -17.84
C SER A 5 12.18 9.22 -17.85
N SER A 6 11.13 8.90 -18.62
CA SER A 6 9.98 9.81 -18.78
C SER A 6 8.98 9.81 -17.62
N GLY A 7 9.05 8.82 -16.72
CA GLY A 7 8.09 8.70 -15.60
C GLY A 7 8.47 9.55 -14.38
N THR A 8 9.75 9.74 -14.11
CA THR A 8 10.24 10.51 -12.94
C THR A 8 10.09 12.01 -13.13
N ASP A 9 10.35 12.50 -14.34
CA ASP A 9 10.33 13.94 -14.63
C ASP A 9 8.89 14.50 -14.61
N ALA A 10 7.89 13.70 -15.02
CA ALA A 10 6.49 14.09 -14.93
C ALA A 10 6.03 14.30 -13.48
N GLY A 11 6.38 13.38 -12.57
CA GLY A 11 6.03 13.50 -11.14
C GLY A 11 6.74 14.66 -10.44
N LEU A 12 7.97 14.97 -10.83
CA LEU A 12 8.70 16.15 -10.32
C LEU A 12 8.06 17.46 -10.80
N LEU A 13 7.68 17.54 -12.08
CA LEU A 13 6.98 18.72 -12.62
C LEU A 13 5.61 18.94 -11.97
N GLU A 14 4.82 17.88 -11.74
CA GLU A 14 3.54 17.99 -11.02
C GLU A 14 3.73 18.47 -9.55
N ALA A 15 4.80 18.04 -8.88
CA ALA A 15 5.14 18.48 -7.53
C ALA A 15 5.59 19.95 -7.49
N ASP A 16 6.43 20.39 -8.43
CA ASP A 16 6.86 21.79 -8.57
C ASP A 16 5.66 22.70 -8.92
N GLU A 17 4.76 22.26 -9.81
CA GLU A 17 3.51 22.97 -10.10
C GLU A 17 2.56 23.03 -8.90
N ALA A 18 2.51 22.00 -8.07
CA ALA A 18 1.74 22.03 -6.81
C ALA A 18 2.34 23.05 -5.84
N LEU A 19 3.66 23.02 -5.61
CA LEU A 19 4.37 23.95 -4.74
C LEU A 19 4.24 25.41 -5.22
N ALA A 20 4.36 25.65 -6.52
CA ALA A 20 4.17 26.98 -7.12
C ALA A 20 2.73 27.49 -6.90
N ARG A 21 1.71 26.62 -7.00
CA ARG A 21 0.31 26.97 -6.71
C ARG A 21 0.10 27.28 -5.23
N GLU A 22 0.77 26.58 -4.30
CA GLU A 22 0.70 26.87 -2.87
C GLU A 22 1.39 28.17 -2.48
N LEU A 23 2.60 28.43 -2.99
CA LEU A 23 3.31 29.70 -2.81
C LEU A 23 2.49 30.89 -3.37
N ALA A 24 1.85 30.71 -4.52
CA ALA A 24 0.93 31.70 -5.09
C ALA A 24 -0.31 31.93 -4.22
N ARG A 25 -0.90 30.87 -3.64
CA ARG A 25 -2.00 30.98 -2.67
C ARG A 25 -1.58 31.77 -1.43
N HIS A 26 -0.46 31.42 -0.81
CA HIS A 26 0.05 32.10 0.39
C HIS A 26 0.35 33.59 0.11
N LYS A 27 1.02 33.90 -1.01
CA LYS A 27 1.29 35.28 -1.43
C LYS A 27 0.01 36.08 -1.72
N ASN A 28 -0.99 35.45 -2.33
CA ASN A 28 -2.29 36.09 -2.54
C ASN A 28 -3.03 36.32 -1.23
N GLU A 29 -2.86 35.45 -0.23
CA GLU A 29 -3.48 35.60 1.07
C GLU A 29 -2.81 36.68 1.93
N THR A 30 -1.48 36.80 1.93
CA THR A 30 -0.80 37.92 2.59
C THR A 30 -1.21 39.26 1.96
N ILE A 31 -1.30 39.35 0.64
CA ILE A 31 -1.81 40.55 -0.06
C ILE A 31 -3.27 40.84 0.31
N ARG A 32 -4.13 39.82 0.47
CA ARG A 32 -5.52 39.99 0.93
C ARG A 32 -5.58 40.51 2.38
N ARG A 33 -4.80 39.93 3.30
CA ARG A 33 -4.71 40.37 4.71
C ARG A 33 -4.18 41.81 4.83
N GLU A 34 -3.17 42.16 4.05
CA GLU A 34 -2.63 43.53 3.95
C GLU A 34 -3.71 44.51 3.44
N LYS A 35 -4.44 44.17 2.36
CA LYS A 35 -5.53 45.00 1.83
C LYS A 35 -6.69 45.16 2.81
N ILE A 36 -7.06 44.12 3.56
CA ILE A 36 -8.07 44.21 4.63
C ILE A 36 -7.58 45.14 5.74
N SER A 37 -6.33 45.00 6.16
CA SER A 37 -5.70 45.87 7.15
C SER A 37 -5.61 47.33 6.69
N GLN A 38 -5.34 47.58 5.40
CA GLN A 38 -5.37 48.92 4.80
C GLN A 38 -6.78 49.52 4.79
N LYS A 39 -7.81 48.74 4.46
CA LYS A 39 -9.21 49.18 4.57
C LYS A 39 -9.56 49.58 6.01
N ILE A 40 -9.33 48.69 6.97
CA ILE A 40 -9.61 48.94 8.40
C ILE A 40 -8.86 50.20 8.90
N ARG A 41 -7.58 50.37 8.55
CA ARG A 41 -6.77 51.57 8.87
C ARG A 41 -7.31 52.88 8.30
N ASN A 42 -8.14 52.83 7.26
CA ASN A 42 -8.69 54.01 6.57
C ASN A 42 -10.15 54.27 6.93
N GLU A 43 -10.94 53.21 7.09
CA GLU A 43 -12.37 53.24 7.40
C GLU A 43 -12.64 53.50 8.90
N SER A 44 -11.80 52.98 9.81
CA SER A 44 -11.91 53.23 11.25
C SER A 44 -11.67 54.72 11.60
N SER A 45 -12.65 55.34 12.26
CA SER A 45 -12.53 56.66 12.87
C SER A 45 -11.50 56.69 14.00
N GLU A 46 -11.52 55.69 14.88
CA GLU A 46 -10.60 55.57 16.02
C GLU A 46 -9.12 55.56 15.58
N LEU A 47 -8.78 54.77 14.55
CA LEU A 47 -7.43 54.73 14.00
C LEU A 47 -7.04 56.05 13.30
N ARG A 48 -8.02 56.79 12.76
CA ARG A 48 -7.81 58.12 12.15
C ARG A 48 -7.53 59.18 13.21
N GLU A 49 -8.28 59.17 14.32
CA GLU A 49 -8.06 60.05 15.48
C GLU A 49 -6.72 59.76 16.15
N LEU A 50 -6.38 58.47 16.38
CA LEU A 50 -5.08 58.06 16.93
C LEU A 50 -3.92 58.56 16.04
N ARG A 51 -4.06 58.47 14.72
CA ARG A 51 -3.11 59.04 13.75
C ARG A 51 -3.06 60.57 13.76
N SER A 52 -4.12 61.27 14.18
CA SER A 52 -4.08 62.73 14.40
C SER A 52 -3.27 63.05 15.66
N LYS A 53 -3.67 62.48 16.80
CA LYS A 53 -3.03 62.65 18.12
C LYS A 53 -1.54 62.31 18.08
N LEU A 54 -1.14 61.25 17.36
CA LEU A 54 0.27 60.90 17.16
C LEU A 54 1.02 61.94 16.32
N ARG A 55 0.42 62.48 15.25
CA ARG A 55 1.04 63.55 14.45
C ARG A 55 1.17 64.85 15.24
N GLU A 56 0.15 65.21 16.02
CA GLU A 56 0.19 66.34 16.95
C GLU A 56 1.32 66.17 17.99
N ALA A 57 1.48 64.98 18.56
CA ALA A 57 2.59 64.67 19.49
C ALA A 57 3.97 64.76 18.82
N TYR A 58 4.13 64.28 17.58
CA TYR A 58 5.37 64.45 16.81
C TYR A 58 5.67 65.93 16.52
N VAL A 59 4.66 66.72 16.16
CA VAL A 59 4.80 68.17 15.94
C VAL A 59 5.15 68.90 17.24
N ALA A 60 4.53 68.55 18.37
CA ALA A 60 4.88 69.11 19.68
C ALA A 60 6.33 68.78 20.08
N LYS A 61 6.79 67.54 19.80
CA LYS A 61 8.19 67.14 20.01
C LYS A 61 9.17 67.97 19.18
N THR A 62 8.88 68.22 17.90
CA THR A 62 9.76 69.04 17.05
C THR A 62 9.70 70.53 17.44
N GLN A 63 8.54 71.05 17.83
CA GLN A 63 8.40 72.42 18.34
C GLN A 63 9.19 72.64 19.64
N LEU A 64 9.17 71.68 20.58
CA LEU A 64 9.97 71.74 21.81
C LEU A 64 11.47 71.80 21.52
N ALA A 65 11.96 71.00 20.57
CA ALA A 65 13.36 71.05 20.13
C ALA A 65 13.72 72.42 19.53
N GLN A 66 12.88 72.96 18.62
CA GLN A 66 13.08 74.28 18.02
C GLN A 66 13.04 75.44 19.04
N VAL A 67 12.23 75.32 20.10
CA VAL A 67 12.20 76.30 21.20
C VAL A 67 13.47 76.23 22.04
N ALA A 68 14.04 75.04 22.27
CA ALA A 68 15.32 74.88 22.94
C ALA A 68 16.47 75.50 22.13
N GLU A 69 16.54 75.23 20.82
CA GLU A 69 17.52 75.83 19.90
C GLU A 69 17.43 77.37 19.88
N LYS A 70 16.21 77.92 19.76
CA LYS A 70 16.00 79.39 19.80
C LYS A 70 16.43 80.03 21.12
N ARG A 71 16.27 79.33 22.25
CA ARG A 71 16.72 79.83 23.57
C ARG A 71 18.23 79.84 23.70
N ALA A 72 18.94 78.85 23.16
CA ALA A 72 20.41 78.83 23.12
C ALA A 72 20.96 80.03 22.33
N LEU A 73 20.42 80.30 21.13
CA LEU A 73 20.84 81.43 20.29
C LEU A 73 20.67 82.81 20.97
N VAL A 74 19.67 82.98 21.84
CA VAL A 74 19.47 84.23 22.61
C VAL A 74 20.53 84.37 23.72
N PHE A 75 20.94 83.25 24.34
CA PHE A 75 21.99 83.24 25.36
C PHE A 75 23.35 83.62 24.75
N ASP A 76 23.69 83.08 23.58
CA ASP A 76 24.93 83.41 22.87
C ASP A 76 24.99 84.89 22.45
N GLN A 77 23.87 85.47 21.99
CA GLN A 77 23.77 86.91 21.71
C GLN A 77 23.97 87.77 22.98
N MET A 78 23.50 87.31 24.15
CA MET A 78 23.68 88.02 25.42
C MET A 78 25.16 88.01 25.86
N CYS A 79 25.87 86.89 25.72
CA CYS A 79 27.30 86.80 26.03
C CYS A 79 28.18 87.68 25.13
N ILE A 80 27.80 87.88 23.87
CA ILE A 80 28.50 88.80 22.96
C ILE A 80 28.27 90.27 23.36
N ARG A 81 27.06 90.63 23.79
CA ARG A 81 26.71 92.01 24.18
C ARG A 81 27.41 92.50 25.46
N TYR A 82 27.83 91.59 26.34
CA TYR A 82 28.52 91.94 27.59
C TYR A 82 29.99 92.38 27.38
N LYS A 83 30.66 91.90 26.33
CA LYS A 83 32.10 92.15 26.07
C LYS A 83 32.43 93.49 25.39
N ILE A 84 31.43 94.29 25.01
CA ILE A 84 31.62 95.54 24.25
C ILE A 84 31.57 96.79 25.15
N ASN A 85 31.26 96.64 26.44
CA ASN A 85 30.96 97.77 27.33
C ASN A 85 32.05 98.08 28.38
N GLU A 86 33.26 97.53 28.23
CA GLU A 86 34.32 97.56 29.27
C GLU A 86 35.61 98.25 28.80
N THR A 87 35.48 99.28 27.94
CA THR A 87 36.59 100.14 27.51
C THR A 87 36.15 101.60 27.50
N TYR A 88 36.54 102.41 28.49
CA TYR A 88 37.07 103.80 28.38
C TYR A 88 37.14 104.57 29.73
N ARG A 89 38.33 105.15 29.99
CA ARG A 89 38.64 106.44 30.70
C ARG A 89 39.15 106.44 32.17
N TRP A 90 39.95 107.49 32.48
CA TRP A 90 41.04 107.58 33.49
C TRP A 90 40.88 108.73 34.55
N GLU A 91 41.53 108.56 35.73
CA GLU A 91 42.31 109.46 36.68
C GLU A 91 42.20 111.03 36.69
N PRO A 92 42.94 111.88 37.52
CA PRO A 92 43.97 111.70 38.60
C PRO A 92 43.88 112.64 39.88
N TYR A 93 44.84 112.54 40.88
CA TYR A 93 45.74 113.64 41.43
C TYR A 93 46.36 113.46 42.88
N PHE A 94 47.73 113.45 43.01
CA PHE A 94 48.70 114.12 43.99
C PHE A 94 48.54 114.07 45.56
N SER A 95 49.54 114.28 46.48
CA SER A 95 51.05 114.29 46.54
C SER A 95 51.68 114.66 47.95
N HIS A 96 52.88 114.12 48.35
CA HIS A 96 54.00 114.74 49.19
C HIS A 96 53.80 115.12 50.71
N SER A 97 54.77 115.46 51.63
CA SER A 97 56.27 115.31 51.81
C SER A 97 56.88 115.89 53.16
N TYR A 98 58.07 115.40 53.64
CA TYR A 98 59.15 116.08 54.47
C TYR A 98 58.94 116.42 56.01
N VAL A 99 59.91 116.74 56.93
CA VAL A 99 61.39 116.51 57.20
C VAL A 99 61.84 116.92 58.68
N SER A 100 63.09 116.63 59.15
CA SER A 100 63.72 116.93 60.51
C SER A 100 64.16 118.40 60.83
N PRO A 101 64.62 118.82 62.07
CA PRO A 101 66.09 118.98 62.38
C PRO A 101 66.65 119.16 63.87
N LYS A 102 67.95 118.78 64.08
CA LYS A 102 69.16 119.39 64.78
C LYS A 102 69.24 120.06 66.22
N GLN A 103 70.23 119.58 67.04
CA GLN A 103 71.44 120.22 67.72
C GLN A 103 71.36 121.44 68.70
N LEU A 104 72.38 121.89 69.50
CA LEU A 104 73.47 121.31 70.39
C LEU A 104 74.28 122.50 71.06
N CYS A 105 75.00 122.28 72.19
CA CYS A 105 76.23 122.98 72.70
C CYS A 105 76.16 124.06 73.84
N SER A 106 77.25 124.17 74.64
CA SER A 106 77.55 125.23 75.65
C SER A 106 79.06 125.46 75.84
N PHE A 107 79.49 126.58 76.45
CA PHE A 107 80.91 126.98 76.60
C PHE A 107 81.18 127.71 77.94
N LYS A 108 82.44 127.79 78.40
CA LYS A 108 82.90 128.49 79.64
C LYS A 108 84.38 128.92 79.54
N TYR A 109 84.80 129.97 80.27
CA TYR A 109 86.20 130.25 80.64
C TYR A 109 86.32 131.04 81.98
N GLN A 110 87.56 131.33 82.41
CA GLN A 110 88.03 131.52 83.81
C GLN A 110 88.48 132.98 84.16
N VAL A 111 88.31 133.47 85.42
CA VAL A 111 89.29 133.64 86.58
C VAL A 111 90.24 134.86 86.39
N GLU A 112 90.46 135.78 87.34
CA GLU A 112 91.52 135.85 88.40
C GLU A 112 91.33 137.16 89.25
N GLU A 113 91.48 137.15 90.59
CA GLU A 113 92.56 137.76 91.42
C GLU A 113 92.61 139.31 91.54
N ALA A 114 93.11 139.98 92.60
CA ALA A 114 93.41 139.64 94.01
C ALA A 114 93.73 140.90 94.88
N GLN A 115 93.65 140.76 96.21
CA GLN A 115 94.43 141.44 97.27
C GLN A 115 94.44 142.99 97.42
N SER A 116 94.08 143.47 98.63
CA SER A 116 94.94 144.35 99.46
C SER A 116 94.48 144.39 100.92
N THR A 117 95.38 144.08 101.86
CA THR A 117 95.00 143.33 103.07
C THR A 117 95.74 143.77 104.34
N ARG A 118 95.31 144.83 105.06
CA ARG A 118 95.81 145.10 106.43
C ARG A 118 94.96 145.91 107.43
N LEU A 119 93.71 146.21 107.12
CA LEU A 119 92.62 146.10 108.13
C LEU A 119 92.10 144.64 108.22
N LEU A 120 92.69 143.77 107.40
CA LEU A 120 92.31 142.39 107.13
C LEU A 120 92.89 141.40 108.14
N ILE A 121 92.84 141.71 109.43
CA ILE A 121 93.23 140.79 110.51
C ILE A 121 92.11 140.66 111.54
N GLU A 122 91.44 141.77 111.92
CA GLU A 122 90.18 141.68 112.66
C GLU A 122 89.01 141.30 111.75
N SER A 123 88.89 141.91 110.55
CA SER A 123 87.91 141.42 109.56
C SER A 123 88.18 139.98 109.15
N MET A 124 89.42 139.48 109.28
CA MET A 124 89.75 138.09 108.96
C MET A 124 89.46 137.09 110.07
N VAL A 125 89.16 137.51 111.31
CA VAL A 125 88.63 136.58 112.32
C VAL A 125 87.16 136.35 112.06
N ASP A 126 86.42 137.41 111.72
CA ASP A 126 85.00 137.32 111.35
C ASP A 126 84.79 136.75 109.93
N GLU A 127 85.62 137.07 108.94
CA GLU A 127 85.58 136.40 107.64
C GLU A 127 85.96 134.91 107.76
N LYS A 128 86.89 134.52 108.64
CA LYS A 128 87.22 133.09 108.83
C LYS A 128 86.14 132.33 109.58
N SER A 129 85.44 132.94 110.54
CA SER A 129 84.29 132.30 111.18
C SER A 129 83.11 132.17 110.20
N MET A 130 82.78 133.24 109.48
CA MET A 130 81.72 133.21 108.45
C MET A 130 82.06 132.28 107.28
N LEU A 131 83.31 132.22 106.82
CA LEU A 131 83.74 131.26 105.79
C LEU A 131 83.76 129.83 106.32
N ALA A 132 84.13 129.59 107.59
CA ALA A 132 84.01 128.27 108.20
C ALA A 132 82.55 127.84 108.37
N GLU A 133 81.63 128.77 108.69
CA GLU A 133 80.19 128.52 108.70
C GLU A 133 79.64 128.26 107.29
N GLU A 134 80.09 129.00 106.27
CA GLU A 134 79.75 128.73 104.88
C GLU A 134 80.28 127.37 104.40
N GLU A 135 81.52 127.01 104.74
CA GLU A 135 82.11 125.71 104.42
C GLU A 135 81.39 124.58 105.16
N HIS A 136 81.07 124.76 106.44
CA HIS A 136 80.24 123.83 107.20
C HIS A 136 78.83 123.71 106.61
N HIS A 137 78.22 124.80 106.14
CA HIS A 137 76.96 124.76 105.41
C HIS A 137 77.06 124.12 104.01
N ARG A 138 78.20 124.25 103.32
CA ARG A 138 78.48 123.55 102.05
C ARG A 138 78.65 122.05 102.28
N LEU A 139 79.42 121.65 103.31
CA LEU A 139 79.61 120.27 103.74
C LEU A 139 78.27 119.65 104.18
N LEU A 140 77.49 120.30 105.04
CA LEU A 140 76.14 119.86 105.41
C LEU A 140 75.20 119.69 104.20
N LYS A 141 75.32 120.53 103.16
CA LYS A 141 74.56 120.37 101.91
C LYS A 141 75.04 119.15 101.13
N GLN A 142 76.35 118.93 101.02
CA GLN A 142 76.94 117.75 100.39
C GLN A 142 76.60 116.45 101.14
N GLU A 143 76.64 116.45 102.47
CA GLU A 143 76.25 115.33 103.32
C GLU A 143 74.75 115.03 103.21
N LYS A 144 73.89 116.06 103.17
CA LYS A 144 72.44 115.87 102.91
C LYS A 144 72.20 115.26 101.53
N LEU A 145 72.87 115.75 100.49
CA LEU A 145 72.79 115.18 99.14
C LEU A 145 73.31 113.73 99.11
N ARG A 146 74.43 113.44 99.78
CA ARG A 146 74.98 112.08 99.91
C ARG A 146 74.01 111.15 100.64
N CYS A 147 73.47 111.55 101.78
CA CYS A 147 72.47 110.79 102.52
C CYS A 147 71.18 110.56 101.71
N GLN A 148 70.77 111.51 100.86
CA GLN A 148 69.65 111.34 99.93
C GLN A 148 69.96 110.34 98.81
N LEU A 149 71.16 110.38 98.23
CA LEU A 149 71.60 109.39 97.24
C LEU A 149 71.73 107.99 97.86
N ASP A 150 72.31 107.88 99.06
CA ASP A 150 72.41 106.62 99.82
C ASP A 150 71.01 106.07 100.17
N LEU A 151 70.03 106.94 100.44
CA LEU A 151 68.63 106.54 100.65
C LEU A 151 68.00 106.04 99.34
N GLN A 152 68.14 106.76 98.23
CA GLN A 152 67.64 106.34 96.91
C GLN A 152 68.24 105.00 96.46
N LEU A 153 69.53 104.76 96.71
CA LEU A 153 70.18 103.49 96.42
C LEU A 153 69.61 102.35 97.28
N ARG A 154 69.37 102.59 98.58
CA ARG A 154 68.71 101.62 99.47
C ARG A 154 67.28 101.32 99.05
N GLU A 155 66.51 102.33 98.64
CA GLU A 155 65.15 102.18 98.11
C GLU A 155 65.16 101.36 96.81
N GLN A 156 66.10 101.62 95.89
CA GLN A 156 66.27 100.82 94.68
C GLN A 156 66.68 99.38 94.99
N GLU A 157 67.55 99.14 95.97
CA GLU A 157 67.91 97.78 96.40
C GLU A 157 66.74 97.05 97.07
N GLN A 158 65.93 97.75 97.88
CA GLN A 158 64.73 97.19 98.49
C GLN A 158 63.68 96.84 97.42
N ALA A 159 63.44 97.74 96.47
CA ALA A 159 62.54 97.49 95.34
C ALA A 159 63.03 96.30 94.48
N ARG A 160 64.35 96.17 94.25
CA ARG A 160 64.93 95.00 93.57
C ARG A 160 64.74 93.70 94.35
N LYS A 161 64.86 93.72 95.68
CA LYS A 161 64.62 92.56 96.55
C LYS A 161 63.14 92.16 96.54
N GLN A 162 62.23 93.13 96.67
CA GLN A 162 60.78 92.93 96.58
C GLN A 162 60.37 92.34 95.23
N ALA A 163 60.81 92.93 94.11
CA ALA A 163 60.53 92.41 92.77
C ALA A 163 61.09 90.99 92.54
N TYR A 164 62.23 90.64 93.16
CA TYR A 164 62.77 89.29 93.12
C TYR A 164 61.97 88.29 93.98
N GLU A 165 61.50 88.72 95.15
CA GLU A 165 60.61 87.93 96.00
C GLU A 165 59.24 87.70 95.35
N GLU A 166 58.68 88.71 94.69
CA GLU A 166 57.47 88.59 93.84
C GLU A 166 57.70 87.62 92.68
N PHE A 167 58.82 87.74 91.94
CA PHE A 167 59.18 86.80 90.90
C PHE A 167 59.31 85.36 91.40
N LEU A 168 59.87 85.13 92.60
CA LEU A 168 59.92 83.80 93.20
C LEU A 168 58.55 83.28 93.61
N GLN A 169 57.65 84.14 94.08
CA GLN A 169 56.26 83.77 94.37
C GLN A 169 55.50 83.42 93.09
N ASP A 170 55.63 84.21 92.02
CA ASP A 170 54.99 83.94 90.74
C ASP A 170 55.58 82.71 90.06
N LYS A 171 56.90 82.48 90.13
CA LYS A 171 57.50 81.23 89.70
C LYS A 171 56.88 80.02 90.42
N ARG A 172 56.72 80.07 91.75
CA ARG A 172 56.08 78.99 92.53
C ARG A 172 54.59 78.80 92.16
N ARG A 173 53.86 79.89 91.90
CA ARG A 173 52.47 79.85 91.42
C ARG A 173 52.39 79.18 90.04
N ILE A 174 53.29 79.54 89.12
CA ILE A 174 53.38 78.95 87.77
C ILE A 174 53.77 77.47 87.86
N GLU A 175 54.76 77.10 88.68
CA GLU A 175 55.15 75.70 88.91
C GLU A 175 53.99 74.87 89.48
N ALA A 176 53.20 75.43 90.41
CA ALA A 176 51.99 74.78 90.94
C ALA A 176 50.88 74.63 89.88
N VAL A 177 50.65 75.64 89.04
CA VAL A 177 49.69 75.56 87.92
C VAL A 177 50.14 74.52 86.89
N VAL A 178 51.42 74.49 86.51
CA VAL A 178 51.97 73.48 85.59
C VAL A 178 51.87 72.08 86.17
N ALA A 179 52.13 71.89 87.47
CA ALA A 179 51.91 70.62 88.15
C ALA A 179 50.45 70.19 88.13
N SER A 180 49.51 71.11 88.42
CA SER A 180 48.06 70.85 88.34
C SER A 180 47.63 70.43 86.94
N VAL A 181 48.04 71.16 85.91
CA VAL A 181 47.74 70.83 84.51
C VAL A 181 48.34 69.47 84.13
N GLN A 182 49.56 69.14 84.57
CA GLN A 182 50.17 67.83 84.31
C GLN A 182 49.47 66.67 85.04
N GLU A 183 48.88 66.91 86.21
CA GLU A 183 48.05 65.92 86.91
C GLU A 183 46.68 65.74 86.24
N GLU A 184 46.05 66.83 85.80
CA GLU A 184 44.80 66.79 85.04
C GLU A 184 45.00 66.05 83.70
N ASP A 185 46.03 66.41 82.94
CA ASP A 185 46.48 65.69 81.73
C ASP A 185 46.66 64.19 81.95
N LYS A 186 47.23 63.78 83.09
CA LYS A 186 47.41 62.35 83.44
C LYS A 186 46.07 61.68 83.71
N ARG A 187 45.22 62.29 84.54
CA ARG A 187 43.88 61.79 84.87
C ARG A 187 42.99 61.69 83.64
N GLU A 188 43.08 62.65 82.71
CA GLU A 188 42.35 62.58 81.43
C GLU A 188 42.87 61.49 80.50
N ARG A 189 44.20 61.30 80.42
CA ARG A 189 44.79 60.17 79.66
C ARG A 189 44.38 58.81 80.24
N GLU A 190 44.30 58.69 81.56
CA GLU A 190 43.82 57.49 82.26
C GLU A 190 42.34 57.23 81.95
N ARG A 191 41.45 58.20 82.16
CA ARG A 191 40.02 58.09 81.79
C ARG A 191 39.84 57.75 80.30
N CYS A 192 40.63 58.36 79.42
CA CYS A 192 40.58 58.09 77.98
C CYS A 192 41.05 56.66 77.65
N ARG A 193 42.02 56.10 78.39
CA ARG A 193 42.43 54.70 78.28
C ARG A 193 41.34 53.77 78.79
N GLU A 194 40.78 54.02 79.97
CA GLU A 194 39.69 53.24 80.56
C GLU A 194 38.47 53.19 79.63
N GLN A 195 38.05 54.33 79.08
CA GLN A 195 36.96 54.41 78.10
C GLN A 195 37.26 53.62 76.82
N LYS A 196 38.51 53.66 76.32
CA LYS A 196 38.92 52.89 75.14
C LYS A 196 38.99 51.39 75.43
N GLU A 197 39.43 50.97 76.62
CA GLU A 197 39.44 49.57 77.03
C GLU A 197 38.03 49.03 77.27
N PHE A 198 37.16 49.82 77.90
CA PHE A 198 35.74 49.48 78.07
C PHE A 198 35.03 49.34 76.71
N ALA A 199 35.24 50.29 75.79
CA ALA A 199 34.70 50.20 74.44
C ALA A 199 35.25 48.98 73.67
N LYS A 200 36.55 48.64 73.82
CA LYS A 200 37.13 47.42 73.23
C LYS A 200 36.46 46.15 73.78
N ARG A 201 36.28 46.03 75.09
CA ARG A 201 35.61 44.86 75.70
C ARG A 201 34.20 44.66 75.17
N ILE A 202 33.40 45.73 75.08
CA ILE A 202 32.05 45.68 74.48
C ILE A 202 32.10 45.24 73.00
N ILE A 203 33.08 45.72 72.23
CA ILE A 203 33.26 45.31 70.82
C ILE A 203 33.68 43.83 70.74
N GLU A 204 34.57 43.38 71.60
CA GLU A 204 35.05 41.99 71.68
C GLU A 204 33.93 41.02 72.11
N GLU A 205 33.12 41.40 73.11
CA GLU A 205 31.92 40.67 73.56
C GLU A 205 30.88 40.57 72.42
N HIS A 206 30.51 41.69 71.79
CA HIS A 206 29.59 41.66 70.65
C HIS A 206 30.12 40.89 69.44
N TYR A 207 31.43 40.89 69.22
CA TYR A 207 32.04 40.10 68.13
C TYR A 207 32.03 38.60 68.44
N ALA A 208 32.29 38.22 69.69
CA ALA A 208 32.15 36.83 70.16
C ALA A 208 30.70 36.33 70.06
N ASP A 209 29.72 37.14 70.49
CA ASP A 209 28.29 36.83 70.36
C ASP A 209 27.88 36.65 68.89
N GLN A 210 28.35 37.52 67.99
CA GLN A 210 28.09 37.42 66.55
C GLN A 210 28.71 36.15 65.93
N LEU A 211 29.93 35.79 66.32
CA LEU A 211 30.57 34.55 65.86
C LEU A 211 29.81 33.32 66.37
N ALA A 212 29.48 33.26 67.66
CA ALA A 212 28.70 32.16 68.24
C ALA A 212 27.32 32.03 67.59
N TYR A 213 26.65 33.15 67.29
CA TYR A 213 25.40 33.15 66.54
C TYR A 213 25.58 32.56 65.13
N GLN A 214 26.60 33.01 64.38
CA GLN A 214 26.88 32.51 63.03
C GLN A 214 27.27 31.02 63.02
N GLU A 215 27.97 30.53 64.05
CA GLU A 215 28.33 29.12 64.19
C GLU A 215 27.08 28.27 64.48
N ALA A 216 26.25 28.69 65.43
CA ALA A 216 24.97 28.03 65.73
C ALA A 216 23.99 28.05 64.54
N GLU A 217 24.00 29.11 63.71
CA GLU A 217 23.22 29.20 62.48
C GLU A 217 23.75 28.23 61.41
N LYS A 218 25.07 28.14 61.22
CA LYS A 218 25.69 27.13 60.33
C LYS A 218 25.40 25.70 60.78
N GLU A 219 25.36 25.43 62.08
CA GLU A 219 25.01 24.10 62.60
C GLU A 219 23.53 23.76 62.35
N LYS A 220 22.61 24.71 62.52
CA LYS A 220 21.20 24.52 62.12
C LYS A 220 21.07 24.21 60.64
N LEU A 221 21.73 25.00 59.77
CA LEU A 221 21.73 24.78 58.33
C LEU A 221 22.30 23.41 57.95
N ARG A 222 23.40 22.97 58.57
CA ARG A 222 23.94 21.60 58.36
C ARG A 222 22.96 20.51 58.77
N ASN A 223 22.27 20.67 59.89
CA ASN A 223 21.28 19.70 60.36
C ASN A 223 20.05 19.67 59.43
N GLU A 224 19.63 20.82 58.90
CA GLU A 224 18.58 20.93 57.87
C GLU A 224 19.03 20.30 56.54
N GLU A 225 20.27 20.54 56.09
CA GLU A 225 20.86 19.90 54.91
C GLU A 225 20.89 18.38 55.04
N ILE A 226 21.30 17.83 56.19
CA ILE A 226 21.28 16.39 56.48
C ILE A 226 19.85 15.85 56.44
N ALA A 227 18.89 16.56 57.04
CA ALA A 227 17.47 16.16 57.02
C ALA A 227 16.88 16.18 55.60
N ILE A 228 17.23 17.18 54.79
CA ILE A 228 16.85 17.28 53.37
C ILE A 228 17.44 16.12 52.57
N GLN A 229 18.72 15.79 52.76
CA GLN A 229 19.38 14.67 52.09
C GLN A 229 18.77 13.32 52.48
N ALA A 230 18.49 13.10 53.77
CA ALA A 230 17.82 11.88 54.25
C ALA A 230 16.44 11.71 53.60
N TYR A 231 15.63 12.79 53.59
CA TYR A 231 14.30 12.79 52.95
C TYR A 231 14.37 12.57 51.43
N GLN A 232 15.37 13.14 50.75
CA GLN A 232 15.62 12.90 49.33
C GLN A 232 15.94 11.43 49.06
N LEU A 233 16.83 10.82 49.85
CA LEU A 233 17.21 9.42 49.71
C LEU A 233 16.04 8.48 49.99
N GLU A 234 15.26 8.71 51.05
CA GLU A 234 14.02 7.96 51.31
C GLU A 234 13.06 8.04 50.11
N LYS A 235 12.84 9.25 49.58
CA LYS A 235 11.99 9.46 48.41
C LYS A 235 12.52 8.77 47.15
N GLU A 236 13.83 8.76 46.94
CA GLU A 236 14.46 8.03 45.84
C GLU A 236 14.29 6.52 45.99
N THR A 237 14.47 5.95 47.19
CA THR A 237 14.23 4.51 47.42
C THR A 237 12.77 4.10 47.16
N VAL A 238 11.80 4.94 47.54
CA VAL A 238 10.38 4.70 47.22
C VAL A 238 10.13 4.80 45.71
N GLN A 239 10.76 5.75 45.01
CA GLN A 239 10.62 5.90 43.56
C GLN A 239 11.27 4.75 42.79
N THR A 240 12.45 4.28 43.19
CA THR A 240 13.12 3.14 42.56
C THR A 240 12.36 1.84 42.82
N ALA A 241 11.92 1.58 44.06
CA ALA A 241 11.07 0.43 44.37
C ALA A 241 9.75 0.44 43.56
N ALA A 242 9.08 1.60 43.45
CA ALA A 242 7.88 1.73 42.63
C ALA A 242 8.15 1.59 41.12
N ALA A 243 9.35 1.93 40.65
CA ALA A 243 9.77 1.72 39.26
C ALA A 243 10.11 0.24 39.00
N GLU A 244 10.74 -0.45 39.94
CA GLU A 244 11.00 -1.89 39.90
C GLU A 244 9.71 -2.71 39.94
N GLU A 245 8.75 -2.33 40.79
CA GLU A 245 7.43 -2.96 40.81
C GLU A 245 6.68 -2.76 39.48
N LYS A 246 6.77 -1.57 38.87
CA LYS A 246 6.22 -1.33 37.52
C LYS A 246 6.89 -2.22 36.48
N LYS A 247 8.22 -2.36 36.51
CA LYS A 247 8.97 -3.26 35.61
C LYS A 247 8.56 -4.73 35.81
N SER A 248 8.40 -5.20 37.05
CA SER A 248 8.00 -6.58 37.32
C SER A 248 6.57 -6.87 36.86
N ARG A 249 5.65 -5.91 37.05
CA ARG A 249 4.27 -5.94 36.51
C ARG A 249 4.26 -5.93 34.97
N GLN A 250 5.14 -5.15 34.33
CA GLN A 250 5.32 -5.14 32.87
C GLN A 250 5.83 -6.50 32.37
N GLN A 251 6.90 -7.04 32.95
CA GLN A 251 7.42 -8.37 32.60
C GLN A 251 6.40 -9.49 32.82
N ALA A 252 5.56 -9.39 33.86
CA ALA A 252 4.46 -10.33 34.08
C ALA A 252 3.38 -10.20 32.98
N ALA A 253 3.06 -8.98 32.56
CA ALA A 253 2.12 -8.73 31.46
C ALA A 253 2.68 -9.19 30.10
N GLU A 254 3.97 -8.95 29.82
CA GLU A 254 4.67 -9.44 28.62
C GLU A 254 4.65 -10.97 28.56
N ARG A 255 5.01 -11.67 29.65
CA ARG A 255 4.92 -13.14 29.73
C ARG A 255 3.50 -13.67 29.54
N LEU A 256 2.48 -12.93 29.96
CA LEU A 256 1.07 -13.28 29.70
C LEU A 256 0.72 -13.05 28.23
N GLN A 257 1.17 -11.96 27.62
CA GLN A 257 0.98 -11.69 26.18
C GLN A 257 1.69 -12.73 25.30
N GLU A 258 2.92 -13.13 25.63
CA GLU A 258 3.66 -14.20 24.95
C GLU A 258 2.89 -15.52 24.98
N ARG A 259 2.37 -15.91 26.17
CA ARG A 259 1.57 -17.14 26.34
C ARG A 259 0.27 -17.08 25.54
N LEU A 260 -0.48 -15.97 25.64
CA LEU A 260 -1.73 -15.78 24.89
C LEU A 260 -1.47 -15.75 23.38
N GLY A 261 -0.37 -15.14 22.93
CA GLY A 261 0.05 -15.16 21.53
C GLY A 261 0.38 -16.56 21.04
N ALA A 262 1.11 -17.35 21.82
CA ALA A 262 1.40 -18.76 21.51
C ALA A 262 0.12 -19.61 21.44
N GLU A 263 -0.82 -19.44 22.38
CA GLU A 263 -2.11 -20.12 22.33
C GLU A 263 -2.96 -19.73 21.11
N LEU A 264 -2.93 -18.46 20.70
CA LEU A 264 -3.64 -18.00 19.51
C LEU A 264 -3.03 -18.62 18.24
N LEU A 265 -1.70 -18.63 18.12
CA LEU A 265 -1.00 -19.28 17.00
C LEU A 265 -1.28 -20.79 16.93
N GLN A 266 -1.33 -21.48 18.07
CA GLN A 266 -1.73 -22.89 18.13
C GLN A 266 -3.18 -23.10 17.67
N LYS A 267 -4.12 -22.25 18.11
CA LYS A 267 -5.52 -22.31 17.69
C LYS A 267 -5.68 -22.01 16.19
N GLU A 268 -4.86 -21.12 15.62
CA GLU A 268 -4.82 -20.88 14.18
C GLU A 268 -4.22 -22.05 13.39
N ALA A 269 -3.14 -22.67 13.88
CA ALA A 269 -2.54 -23.85 13.25
C ALA A 269 -3.56 -25.00 13.17
N ILE A 270 -4.22 -25.32 14.30
CA ILE A 270 -5.28 -26.34 14.36
C ILE A 270 -6.43 -26.01 13.39
N ARG A 271 -6.82 -24.73 13.23
CA ARG A 271 -7.83 -24.33 12.24
C ARG A 271 -7.37 -24.58 10.80
N ARG A 272 -6.12 -24.25 10.46
CA ARG A 272 -5.56 -24.51 9.13
C ARG A 272 -5.50 -26.02 8.85
N GLU A 273 -5.01 -26.82 9.79
CA GLU A 273 -4.99 -28.28 9.70
C GLU A 273 -6.39 -28.87 9.48
N LEU A 274 -7.41 -28.37 10.20
CA LEU A 274 -8.81 -28.79 10.01
C LEU A 274 -9.39 -28.35 8.65
N GLU A 275 -9.01 -27.18 8.14
CA GLU A 275 -9.41 -26.70 6.81
C GLU A 275 -8.74 -27.50 5.69
N GLU A 276 -7.46 -27.86 5.84
CA GLU A 276 -6.73 -28.75 4.93
C GLU A 276 -7.35 -30.15 4.90
N VAL A 277 -7.63 -30.75 6.07
CA VAL A 277 -8.33 -32.04 6.17
C VAL A 277 -9.74 -31.99 5.56
N ARG A 278 -10.44 -30.85 5.68
CA ARG A 278 -11.75 -30.67 5.04
C ARG A 278 -11.63 -30.56 3.51
N GLN A 279 -10.61 -29.87 3.00
CA GLN A 279 -10.38 -29.75 1.56
C GLN A 279 -9.98 -31.08 0.93
N THR A 280 -9.09 -31.85 1.58
CA THR A 280 -8.71 -33.19 1.09
C THR A 280 -9.91 -34.14 1.08
N LEU A 281 -10.73 -34.15 2.13
CA LEU A 281 -11.94 -34.97 2.18
C LEU A 281 -12.94 -34.63 1.06
N LEU A 282 -13.15 -33.35 0.73
CA LEU A 282 -13.99 -32.94 -0.39
C LEU A 282 -13.46 -33.46 -1.74
N LEU A 283 -12.15 -33.37 -1.97
CA LEU A 283 -11.52 -33.89 -3.19
C LEU A 283 -11.60 -35.42 -3.27
N GLU A 284 -11.51 -36.12 -2.13
CA GLU A 284 -11.70 -37.58 -2.06
C GLU A 284 -13.16 -37.99 -2.33
N GLU A 285 -14.14 -37.24 -1.84
CA GLU A 285 -15.57 -37.45 -2.16
C GLU A 285 -15.86 -37.23 -3.65
N GLU A 286 -15.29 -36.19 -4.27
CA GLU A 286 -15.41 -35.95 -5.71
C GLU A 286 -14.74 -37.07 -6.53
N ALA A 287 -13.52 -37.48 -6.15
CA ALA A 287 -12.84 -38.61 -6.77
C ALA A 287 -13.59 -39.94 -6.59
N ALA A 288 -14.28 -40.13 -5.46
CA ALA A 288 -15.14 -41.29 -5.23
C ALA A 288 -16.35 -41.30 -6.18
N LYS A 289 -17.03 -40.16 -6.35
CA LYS A 289 -18.14 -40.02 -7.32
C LYS A 289 -17.68 -40.33 -8.75
N TYR A 290 -16.54 -39.81 -9.19
CA TYR A 290 -15.98 -40.15 -10.51
C TYR A 290 -15.70 -41.65 -10.66
N ARG A 291 -15.13 -42.31 -9.64
CA ARG A 291 -14.92 -43.78 -9.66
C ARG A 291 -16.22 -44.57 -9.73
N GLU A 292 -17.32 -44.07 -9.16
CA GLU A 292 -18.64 -44.68 -9.26
C GLU A 292 -19.29 -44.46 -10.64
N GLU A 293 -19.16 -43.26 -11.20
CA GLU A 293 -19.59 -42.94 -12.57
C GLU A 293 -18.85 -43.78 -13.61
N GLU A 294 -17.54 -43.97 -13.46
CA GLU A 294 -16.73 -44.85 -14.31
C GLU A 294 -17.20 -46.29 -14.25
N LYS A 295 -17.39 -46.86 -13.05
CA LYS A 295 -17.96 -48.22 -12.87
C LYS A 295 -19.33 -48.34 -13.52
N CYS A 296 -20.22 -47.37 -13.31
CA CYS A 296 -21.54 -47.35 -13.95
C CYS A 296 -21.44 -47.28 -15.47
N ALA A 297 -20.47 -46.54 -16.03
CA ALA A 297 -20.24 -46.47 -17.47
C ALA A 297 -19.67 -47.78 -18.02
N GLU A 298 -18.76 -48.44 -17.31
CA GLU A 298 -18.25 -49.77 -17.66
C GLU A 298 -19.33 -50.85 -17.60
N GLU A 299 -20.17 -50.85 -16.56
CA GLU A 299 -21.33 -51.74 -16.46
C GLU A 299 -22.31 -51.53 -17.62
N ARG A 300 -22.64 -50.27 -17.98
CA ARG A 300 -23.47 -49.97 -19.15
C ARG A 300 -22.84 -50.46 -20.45
N ARG A 301 -21.53 -50.27 -20.64
CA ARG A 301 -20.78 -50.80 -21.81
C ARG A 301 -20.87 -52.33 -21.86
N ARG A 302 -20.67 -53.02 -20.74
CA ARG A 302 -20.75 -54.48 -20.62
C ARG A 302 -22.17 -55.00 -20.86
N GLN A 303 -23.20 -54.34 -20.32
CA GLN A 303 -24.61 -54.66 -20.58
C GLN A 303 -24.95 -54.49 -22.06
N ASN A 304 -24.50 -53.43 -22.71
CA ASN A 304 -24.72 -53.21 -24.15
C ASN A 304 -24.02 -54.29 -25.00
N GLN A 305 -22.80 -54.69 -24.66
CA GLN A 305 -22.12 -55.80 -25.32
C GLN A 305 -22.87 -57.12 -25.16
N LEU A 306 -23.37 -57.44 -23.95
CA LEU A 306 -24.16 -58.64 -23.69
C LEU A 306 -25.49 -58.64 -24.47
N ARG A 307 -26.22 -57.52 -24.47
CA ARG A 307 -27.44 -57.34 -25.27
C ARG A 307 -27.18 -57.58 -26.76
N LEU A 308 -26.14 -56.99 -27.31
CA LEU A 308 -25.75 -57.19 -28.72
C LEU A 308 -25.41 -58.66 -29.02
N GLN A 309 -24.70 -59.35 -28.11
CA GLN A 309 -24.41 -60.78 -28.26
C GLN A 309 -25.68 -61.65 -28.19
N GLU A 310 -26.64 -61.32 -27.31
CA GLU A 310 -27.93 -62.01 -27.24
C GLU A 310 -28.79 -61.78 -28.47
N GLU A 311 -28.88 -60.54 -28.94
CA GLU A 311 -29.60 -60.18 -30.18
C GLU A 311 -29.01 -60.90 -31.39
N TYR A 312 -27.68 -60.94 -31.51
CA TYR A 312 -26.99 -61.69 -32.55
C TYR A 312 -27.28 -63.20 -32.47
N LYS A 313 -27.25 -63.80 -31.28
CA LYS A 313 -27.65 -65.21 -31.07
C LYS A 313 -29.11 -65.45 -31.48
N LYS A 314 -30.04 -64.57 -31.09
CA LYS A 314 -31.47 -64.64 -31.47
C LYS A 314 -31.62 -64.55 -33.00
N GLN A 315 -30.93 -63.63 -33.67
CA GLN A 315 -30.92 -63.53 -35.14
C GLN A 315 -30.38 -64.80 -35.81
N LEU A 316 -29.34 -65.43 -35.26
CA LEU A 316 -28.82 -66.70 -35.77
C LEU A 316 -29.81 -67.86 -35.60
N CYS A 317 -30.50 -67.95 -34.46
CA CYS A 317 -31.56 -68.96 -34.25
C CYS A 317 -32.70 -68.77 -35.26
N LEU A 318 -33.23 -67.55 -35.39
CA LEU A 318 -34.30 -67.23 -36.35
C LEU A 318 -33.89 -67.53 -37.81
N LYS A 319 -32.63 -67.29 -38.19
CA LYS A 319 -32.11 -67.67 -39.52
C LYS A 319 -32.06 -69.19 -39.72
N LYS A 320 -31.68 -69.96 -38.70
CA LYS A 320 -31.69 -71.43 -38.76
C LYS A 320 -33.11 -71.97 -38.84
N GLU A 321 -34.03 -71.46 -38.03
CA GLU A 321 -35.45 -71.86 -38.03
C GLU A 321 -36.10 -71.60 -39.39
N LYS A 322 -35.86 -70.43 -40.00
CA LYS A 322 -36.30 -70.13 -41.37
C LYS A 322 -35.74 -71.13 -42.38
N LEU A 323 -34.44 -71.41 -42.34
CA LEU A 323 -33.82 -72.37 -43.26
C LEU A 323 -34.36 -73.80 -43.09
N GLU A 324 -34.69 -74.24 -41.87
CA GLU A 324 -35.34 -75.54 -41.66
C GLU A 324 -36.80 -75.56 -42.15
N LEU A 325 -37.55 -74.45 -42.01
CA LEU A 325 -38.87 -74.31 -42.59
C LEU A 325 -38.82 -74.34 -44.13
N GLU A 326 -37.91 -73.59 -44.75
CA GLU A 326 -37.65 -73.60 -46.19
C GLU A 326 -37.31 -75.02 -46.68
N LYS A 327 -36.42 -75.75 -45.97
CA LYS A 327 -36.12 -77.16 -46.30
C LYS A 327 -37.34 -78.08 -46.19
N LEU A 328 -38.24 -77.86 -45.23
CA LEU A 328 -39.46 -78.65 -45.08
C LEU A 328 -40.48 -78.33 -46.18
N GLU A 329 -40.57 -77.07 -46.60
CA GLU A 329 -41.36 -76.63 -47.74
C GLU A 329 -40.80 -77.21 -49.05
N ASP A 330 -39.49 -77.13 -49.28
CA ASP A 330 -38.82 -77.77 -50.42
C ASP A 330 -38.99 -79.29 -50.44
N ARG A 331 -39.04 -79.95 -49.27
CA ARG A 331 -39.36 -81.39 -49.19
C ARG A 331 -40.80 -81.64 -49.62
N ARG A 332 -41.77 -80.93 -49.06
CA ARG A 332 -43.19 -81.03 -49.46
C ARG A 332 -43.38 -80.77 -50.96
N ILE A 333 -42.71 -79.76 -51.52
CA ILE A 333 -42.74 -79.45 -52.95
C ILE A 333 -42.15 -80.60 -53.77
N ARG A 334 -41.01 -81.18 -53.38
CA ARG A 334 -40.42 -82.35 -54.03
C ARG A 334 -41.31 -83.59 -53.95
N ASP A 335 -41.89 -83.87 -52.79
CA ASP A 335 -42.78 -85.02 -52.58
C ASP A 335 -44.04 -84.87 -53.44
N MET A 336 -44.66 -83.68 -53.48
CA MET A 336 -45.79 -83.39 -54.37
C MET A 336 -45.42 -83.51 -55.86
N LEU A 337 -44.22 -83.07 -56.27
CA LEU A 337 -43.73 -83.22 -57.64
C LEU A 337 -43.50 -84.69 -57.99
N LEU A 338 -42.90 -85.48 -57.09
CA LEU A 338 -42.69 -86.93 -57.28
C LEU A 338 -44.02 -87.68 -57.36
N ASP A 339 -45.00 -87.33 -56.52
CA ASP A 339 -46.36 -87.86 -56.62
C ASP A 339 -47.01 -87.47 -57.98
N GLN A 340 -46.89 -86.21 -58.42
CA GLN A 340 -47.38 -85.78 -59.74
C GLN A 340 -46.73 -86.57 -60.87
N PHE A 341 -45.41 -86.72 -60.89
CA PHE A 341 -44.72 -87.54 -61.88
C PHE A 341 -45.16 -89.01 -61.84
N ARG A 342 -45.36 -89.62 -60.66
CA ARG A 342 -45.91 -90.97 -60.56
C ARG A 342 -47.31 -91.07 -61.17
N MET A 343 -48.21 -90.13 -60.87
CA MET A 343 -49.56 -90.10 -61.44
C MET A 343 -49.53 -89.89 -62.96
N GLU A 344 -48.60 -89.08 -63.48
CA GLU A 344 -48.39 -88.89 -64.92
C GLU A 344 -47.79 -90.13 -65.60
N GLU A 345 -46.85 -90.84 -64.97
CA GLU A 345 -46.32 -92.11 -65.46
C GLU A 345 -47.39 -93.21 -65.49
N GLU A 346 -48.18 -93.38 -64.42
CA GLU A 346 -49.31 -94.31 -64.38
C GLU A 346 -50.32 -94.00 -65.49
N LYS A 347 -50.65 -92.72 -65.69
CA LYS A 347 -51.53 -92.28 -66.78
C LYS A 347 -50.92 -92.58 -68.15
N ALA A 348 -49.64 -92.30 -68.37
CA ALA A 348 -48.94 -92.55 -69.63
C ALA A 348 -48.85 -94.06 -69.95
N GLN A 349 -48.63 -94.91 -68.93
CA GLN A 349 -48.68 -96.37 -69.04
C GLN A 349 -50.07 -96.84 -69.45
N ASN A 350 -51.13 -96.36 -68.77
CA ASN A 350 -52.51 -96.68 -69.11
C ASN A 350 -52.87 -96.24 -70.55
N GLU A 351 -52.48 -95.03 -70.96
CA GLU A 351 -52.66 -94.55 -72.33
C GLU A 351 -51.86 -95.34 -73.37
N ALA A 352 -50.67 -95.85 -73.01
CA ALA A 352 -49.88 -96.73 -73.87
C ALA A 352 -50.54 -98.11 -74.03
N GLN A 353 -51.08 -98.68 -72.94
CA GLN A 353 -51.86 -99.92 -72.95
C GLN A 353 -53.13 -99.78 -73.80
N ILE A 354 -53.92 -98.71 -73.61
CA ILE A 354 -55.12 -98.42 -74.42
C ILE A 354 -54.76 -98.27 -75.91
N ARG A 355 -53.66 -97.56 -76.23
CA ARG A 355 -53.16 -97.46 -77.62
C ARG A 355 -52.72 -98.81 -78.18
N ALA A 356 -52.13 -99.70 -77.37
CA ALA A 356 -51.77 -101.05 -77.78
C ALA A 356 -53.01 -101.93 -78.03
N GLN A 357 -53.99 -101.91 -77.12
CA GLN A 357 -55.27 -102.61 -77.26
C GLN A 357 -56.01 -102.17 -78.53
N LYS A 358 -56.22 -100.86 -78.74
CA LYS A 358 -56.87 -100.33 -79.95
C LYS A 358 -56.14 -100.69 -81.25
N ARG A 359 -54.80 -100.78 -81.23
CA ARG A 359 -54.02 -101.28 -82.38
C ARG A 359 -54.23 -102.78 -82.61
N ALA A 360 -54.27 -103.59 -81.55
CA ALA A 360 -54.53 -105.02 -81.64
C ALA A 360 -55.96 -105.30 -82.14
N GLU A 361 -56.96 -104.57 -81.64
CA GLU A 361 -58.35 -104.58 -82.11
C GLU A 361 -58.43 -104.21 -83.60
N HIS A 362 -57.80 -103.10 -84.02
CA HIS A 362 -57.76 -102.70 -85.43
C HIS A 362 -57.08 -103.75 -86.32
N ILE A 363 -55.97 -104.35 -85.88
CA ILE A 363 -55.30 -105.44 -86.61
C ILE A 363 -56.21 -106.68 -86.70
N ALA A 364 -56.91 -107.03 -85.62
CA ALA A 364 -57.85 -108.15 -85.61
C ALA A 364 -59.04 -107.90 -86.56
N ALA A 365 -59.66 -106.71 -86.49
CA ALA A 365 -60.74 -106.31 -87.40
C ALA A 365 -60.27 -106.29 -88.87
N THR A 366 -59.08 -105.76 -89.15
CA THR A 366 -58.49 -105.76 -90.50
C THR A 366 -58.25 -107.19 -91.00
N ARG A 367 -57.77 -108.09 -90.12
CA ARG A 367 -57.60 -109.52 -90.44
C ARG A 367 -58.93 -110.20 -90.74
N GLN A 368 -59.99 -109.91 -89.97
CA GLN A 368 -61.33 -110.44 -90.27
C GLN A 368 -61.85 -109.94 -91.62
N LEU A 369 -61.72 -108.64 -91.93
CA LEU A 369 -62.09 -108.11 -93.26
C LEU A 369 -61.29 -108.76 -94.41
N LEU A 370 -60.03 -109.13 -94.19
CA LEU A 370 -59.23 -109.87 -95.18
C LEU A 370 -59.67 -111.33 -95.31
N LEU A 371 -60.04 -111.99 -94.21
CA LEU A 371 -60.62 -113.34 -94.23
C LEU A 371 -62.00 -113.34 -94.92
N ASP A 372 -62.88 -112.40 -94.59
CA ASP A 372 -64.19 -112.22 -95.25
C ASP A 372 -64.05 -111.92 -96.75
N ARG A 373 -63.06 -111.10 -97.13
CA ARG A 373 -62.77 -110.86 -98.55
C ARG A 373 -62.29 -112.14 -99.23
N ARG A 374 -61.46 -112.95 -98.55
CA ARG A 374 -60.95 -114.21 -99.07
C ARG A 374 -62.07 -115.26 -99.21
N THR A 375 -62.94 -115.42 -98.22
CA THR A 375 -64.07 -116.36 -98.29
C THR A 375 -65.09 -115.95 -99.36
N ARG A 376 -65.35 -114.64 -99.54
CA ARG A 376 -66.14 -114.14 -100.67
C ARG A 376 -65.49 -114.49 -102.01
N LEU A 377 -64.21 -114.20 -102.20
CA LEU A 377 -63.50 -114.54 -103.44
C LEU A 377 -63.42 -116.05 -103.71
N GLU A 378 -63.29 -116.87 -102.66
CA GLU A 378 -63.34 -118.33 -102.78
C GLU A 378 -64.74 -118.82 -103.18
N ALA A 379 -65.81 -118.21 -102.64
CA ALA A 379 -67.20 -118.47 -103.02
C ALA A 379 -67.54 -118.00 -104.45
N ASP A 380 -67.13 -116.78 -104.84
CA ASP A 380 -67.30 -116.24 -106.20
C ASP A 380 -66.62 -117.16 -107.23
N LEU A 381 -65.41 -117.65 -106.91
CA LEU A 381 -64.65 -118.58 -107.76
C LEU A 381 -65.28 -119.99 -107.80
N GLN A 382 -65.96 -120.42 -106.74
CA GLN A 382 -66.76 -121.65 -106.75
C GLN A 382 -68.01 -121.49 -107.63
N GLN A 383 -68.75 -120.39 -107.48
CA GLN A 383 -69.92 -120.08 -108.31
C GLN A 383 -69.55 -120.01 -109.80
N ALA A 384 -68.46 -119.32 -110.16
CA ALA A 384 -67.98 -119.25 -111.53
C ALA A 384 -67.58 -120.61 -112.12
N LYS A 385 -67.05 -121.54 -111.30
CA LYS A 385 -66.79 -122.93 -111.72
C LYS A 385 -68.07 -123.71 -111.95
N ASP A 386 -69.06 -123.56 -111.06
CA ASP A 386 -70.35 -124.23 -111.20
C ASP A 386 -71.14 -123.71 -112.41
N GLU A 387 -71.07 -122.40 -112.69
CA GLU A 387 -71.64 -121.79 -113.90
C GLU A 387 -70.96 -122.29 -115.17
N LEU A 388 -69.63 -122.33 -115.22
CA LEU A 388 -68.88 -122.88 -116.35
C LEU A 388 -69.21 -124.37 -116.59
N SER A 389 -69.35 -125.16 -115.52
CA SER A 389 -69.80 -126.56 -115.60
C SER A 389 -71.20 -126.65 -116.22
N ARG A 390 -72.17 -125.89 -115.70
CA ARG A 390 -73.56 -125.84 -116.23
C ARG A 390 -73.61 -125.38 -117.68
N GLU A 391 -72.82 -124.39 -118.08
CA GLU A 391 -72.70 -124.00 -119.49
C GLU A 391 -72.11 -125.12 -120.36
N SER A 392 -71.11 -125.85 -119.85
CA SER A 392 -70.53 -126.98 -120.58
C SER A 392 -71.52 -128.13 -120.76
N GLU A 393 -72.42 -128.34 -119.79
CA GLU A 393 -73.51 -129.31 -119.86
C GLU A 393 -74.58 -128.86 -120.87
N ARG A 394 -75.05 -127.62 -120.81
CA ARG A 394 -75.98 -127.04 -121.80
C ARG A 394 -75.44 -127.18 -123.23
N LYS A 395 -74.18 -126.82 -123.47
CA LYS A 395 -73.54 -126.93 -124.79
C LYS A 395 -73.45 -128.39 -125.28
N ARG A 396 -73.32 -129.38 -124.38
CA ARG A 396 -73.39 -130.81 -124.73
C ARG A 396 -74.81 -131.26 -125.07
N GLU A 397 -75.80 -130.75 -124.34
CA GLU A 397 -77.23 -131.04 -124.60
C GLU A 397 -77.68 -130.45 -125.96
N GLU A 398 -77.31 -129.19 -126.24
CA GLU A 398 -77.52 -128.55 -127.54
C GLU A 398 -76.90 -129.35 -128.70
N GLN A 399 -75.68 -129.85 -128.53
CA GLN A 399 -75.02 -130.69 -129.53
C GLN A 399 -75.74 -132.02 -129.76
N ARG A 400 -76.23 -132.67 -128.70
CA ARG A 400 -77.05 -133.90 -128.83
C ARG A 400 -78.34 -133.64 -129.60
N ILE A 401 -79.08 -132.59 -129.25
CA ILE A 401 -80.34 -132.23 -129.92
C ILE A 401 -80.08 -131.91 -131.41
N MET A 402 -79.00 -131.18 -131.71
CA MET A 402 -78.58 -130.89 -133.09
C MET A 402 -78.24 -132.15 -133.90
N GLU A 403 -77.62 -133.15 -133.27
CA GLU A 403 -77.30 -134.43 -133.93
C GLU A 403 -78.53 -135.33 -134.10
N GLU A 404 -79.45 -135.33 -133.13
CA GLU A 404 -80.74 -136.03 -133.21
C GLU A 404 -81.65 -135.46 -134.30
N GLU A 405 -81.80 -134.14 -134.39
CA GLU A 405 -82.57 -133.49 -135.46
C GLU A 405 -81.89 -133.63 -136.83
N ARG A 406 -80.55 -133.57 -136.89
CA ARG A 406 -79.82 -133.91 -138.13
C ARG A 406 -80.09 -135.36 -138.55
N ALA A 407 -80.18 -136.30 -137.61
CA ALA A 407 -80.51 -137.70 -137.88
C ALA A 407 -81.99 -137.93 -138.25
N ARG A 408 -82.92 -137.08 -137.80
CA ARG A 408 -84.33 -137.05 -138.29
C ARG A 408 -84.41 -136.54 -139.72
N LEU A 409 -83.84 -135.36 -140.00
CA LEU A 409 -83.84 -134.75 -141.34
C LEU A 409 -83.23 -135.69 -142.40
N LEU A 410 -82.20 -136.46 -142.03
CA LEU A 410 -81.60 -137.48 -142.90
C LEU A 410 -82.46 -138.76 -143.03
N ARG A 411 -83.36 -139.05 -142.10
CA ARG A 411 -84.22 -140.25 -142.15
C ARG A 411 -85.46 -140.04 -143.01
N ASP A 412 -86.07 -138.87 -142.90
CA ASP A 412 -87.39 -138.60 -143.50
C ASP A 412 -87.28 -138.17 -144.97
N HIS A 413 -86.25 -137.38 -145.33
CA HIS A 413 -86.12 -136.82 -146.69
C HIS A 413 -85.25 -137.64 -147.65
N VAL A 414 -84.37 -138.52 -147.15
CA VAL A 414 -83.49 -139.34 -148.01
C VAL A 414 -84.26 -140.36 -148.88
N PRO A 415 -85.36 -141.01 -148.44
CA PRO A 415 -86.11 -141.94 -149.28
C PRO A 415 -86.84 -141.30 -150.48
N GLU A 416 -87.34 -140.07 -150.36
CA GLU A 416 -88.05 -139.37 -151.44
C GLU A 416 -87.12 -138.67 -152.44
N LEU A 417 -85.89 -138.33 -152.05
CA LEU A 417 -84.95 -137.55 -152.87
C LEU A 417 -83.87 -138.40 -153.57
N VAL A 418 -84.07 -139.72 -153.68
CA VAL A 418 -83.14 -140.65 -154.34
C VAL A 418 -83.02 -140.30 -155.83
N GLY A 419 -81.86 -139.75 -156.22
CA GLY A 419 -81.56 -139.29 -157.58
C GLY A 419 -81.14 -137.82 -157.67
N TYR A 420 -81.47 -137.00 -156.66
CA TYR A 420 -81.24 -135.55 -156.68
C TYR A 420 -80.41 -135.01 -155.49
N LEU A 421 -79.79 -135.89 -154.68
CA LEU A 421 -78.97 -135.46 -153.54
C LEU A 421 -77.59 -134.90 -153.96
N PRO A 422 -77.17 -133.72 -153.45
CA PRO A 422 -75.82 -133.19 -153.67
C PRO A 422 -74.75 -133.97 -152.89
N ARG A 423 -73.49 -133.94 -153.36
CA ARG A 423 -72.35 -134.56 -152.67
C ARG A 423 -72.03 -133.81 -151.36
N GLY A 424 -71.84 -134.56 -150.27
CA GLY A 424 -71.36 -134.03 -148.98
C GLY A 424 -72.36 -134.04 -147.81
N VAL A 425 -73.55 -134.63 -148.00
CA VAL A 425 -74.62 -134.68 -146.98
C VAL A 425 -74.26 -135.59 -145.78
N PHE A 426 -73.54 -136.69 -146.03
CA PHE A 426 -73.01 -137.59 -145.00
C PHE A 426 -71.59 -137.16 -144.59
N ARG A 427 -71.32 -137.07 -143.28
CA ARG A 427 -70.01 -136.71 -142.69
C ARG A 427 -69.04 -137.89 -142.66
N SER A 428 -69.54 -139.11 -142.55
CA SER A 428 -68.73 -140.34 -142.48
C SER A 428 -69.28 -141.43 -143.41
N LYS A 429 -68.46 -142.45 -143.68
CA LYS A 429 -68.84 -143.59 -144.52
C LYS A 429 -69.91 -144.46 -143.85
N GLU A 430 -69.86 -144.55 -142.53
CA GLU A 430 -70.83 -145.23 -141.67
C GLU A 430 -72.23 -144.58 -141.75
N GLU A 431 -72.31 -143.24 -141.80
CA GLU A 431 -73.58 -142.53 -142.04
C GLU A 431 -74.19 -142.89 -143.40
N MET A 432 -73.40 -143.18 -144.43
CA MET A 432 -73.93 -143.54 -145.76
C MET A 432 -74.55 -144.95 -145.79
N GLU A 433 -73.95 -145.91 -145.09
CA GLU A 433 -74.40 -147.32 -145.10
C GLU A 433 -75.71 -147.51 -144.33
N VAL A 434 -75.89 -146.81 -143.20
CA VAL A 434 -77.10 -146.89 -142.35
C VAL A 434 -78.38 -146.47 -143.09
N PHE A 435 -78.32 -145.45 -143.96
CA PHE A 435 -79.50 -144.93 -144.66
C PHE A 435 -79.71 -145.52 -146.07
N VAL A 436 -78.65 -145.93 -146.79
CA VAL A 436 -78.79 -146.52 -148.14
C VAL A 436 -79.01 -148.04 -148.10
N GLY A 437 -78.46 -148.75 -147.10
CA GLY A 437 -78.58 -150.21 -146.99
C GLY A 437 -79.99 -150.74 -146.69
N SER A 438 -80.91 -149.89 -146.20
CA SER A 438 -82.26 -150.29 -145.77
C SER A 438 -83.26 -150.49 -146.92
N MET A 439 -82.86 -150.20 -148.17
CA MET A 439 -83.70 -150.33 -149.39
C MET A 439 -83.69 -151.73 -150.03
N GLY A 440 -83.12 -152.76 -149.37
CA GLY A 440 -83.09 -154.14 -149.88
C GLY A 440 -84.32 -155.00 -149.57
N ASN A 441 -85.10 -154.65 -148.54
CA ASN A 441 -86.19 -155.48 -148.01
C ASN A 441 -87.50 -154.69 -147.86
N ARG A 442 -88.24 -154.54 -148.96
CA ARG A 442 -89.71 -154.35 -148.92
C ARG A 442 -90.40 -154.75 -150.24
N LYS A 443 -90.59 -156.06 -150.39
CA LYS A 443 -91.64 -156.66 -151.23
C LYS A 443 -92.57 -157.48 -150.33
N THR A 444 -93.61 -156.81 -149.83
CA THR A 444 -95.01 -157.25 -149.67
C THR A 444 -95.79 -156.03 -149.22
#